data_AF-A0A955UWW9-F1
#
_entry.id   AF-A0A955UWW9-F1
#
_cell.length_a   1.000
_cell.length_b   1.000
_cell.length_c   1.000
_cell.angle_alpha   90.00
_cell.angle_beta   90.00
_cell.angle_gamma   90.00
#
_symmetry.space_group_name_H-M   'P 1'
#
loop_
_entity.id
_entity.type
_entity.pdbx_description
1 polymer ?
#
loop_
_entity_poly.entity_id
_entity_poly.type
_entity_poly.pdbx_seq_one_letter_code
_entity_poly.pdbx_strand_id
1 'polypeptide(L)'
;MTEPPADLASRPLDVVGIGSMVVDRVHRAAALAGADAKSLLAPLASGAVVERCVGGVVLNHLGWAAAMGVRCGVFGRQGDDDDGRFLRAAMDARGIARDIALVADAPSLAEIFVDAAGARAIYMA
;
A
#
# COMPACT_ATOMS: atom_id res chain seq x y z
N MET A 1 13.99 25.09 16.77
CA MET A 1 13.56 23.78 16.25
C MET A 1 13.65 22.82 17.42
N THR A 2 12.55 22.60 18.13
CA THR A 2 12.51 21.77 19.35
C THR A 2 12.37 20.31 18.97
N GLU A 3 13.25 19.45 19.49
CA GLU A 3 13.10 18.00 19.38
C GLU A 3 11.74 17.56 19.95
N PRO A 4 11.07 16.58 19.33
CA PRO A 4 9.83 16.03 19.88
C PRO A 4 10.13 15.40 21.26
N PRO A 5 9.24 15.58 22.26
CA PRO A 5 9.49 15.08 23.61
C PRO A 5 9.63 13.55 23.63
N ALA A 6 10.62 13.07 24.39
CA ALA A 6 11.06 11.67 24.51
C ALA A 6 9.99 10.64 24.96
N ASP A 7 8.79 11.09 25.34
CA ASP A 7 7.67 10.27 25.85
C ASP A 7 6.86 9.57 24.73
N LEU A 8 6.94 10.06 23.48
CA LEU A 8 6.16 9.43 22.40
C LEU A 8 6.72 8.07 21.95
N ALA A 9 7.98 7.74 22.21
CA ALA A 9 8.55 6.44 21.81
C ALA A 9 8.29 5.31 22.82
N SER A 10 7.95 5.62 24.08
CA SER A 10 7.94 4.66 25.20
C SER A 10 6.55 4.19 25.66
N ARG A 11 5.45 4.78 25.16
CA ARG A 11 4.10 4.32 25.49
C ARG A 11 3.68 3.11 24.63
N PRO A 12 2.82 2.22 25.13
CA PRO A 12 2.25 1.13 24.34
C PRO A 12 1.61 1.63 23.04
N LEU A 13 1.56 0.77 22.02
CA LEU A 13 0.71 1.01 20.85
C LEU A 13 -0.75 0.87 21.28
N ASP A 14 -1.62 1.75 20.79
CA ASP A 14 -3.06 1.70 21.07
C ASP A 14 -3.74 0.64 20.21
N VAL A 15 -3.27 0.48 18.97
CA VAL A 15 -3.82 -0.46 17.99
C VAL A 15 -2.70 -1.16 17.24
N VAL A 16 -2.87 -2.46 17.04
CA VAL A 16 -1.96 -3.27 16.25
C VAL A 16 -2.75 -4.05 15.19
N GLY A 17 -2.29 -3.99 13.95
CA GLY A 17 -2.84 -4.76 12.84
C GLY A 17 -1.97 -5.98 12.49
N ILE A 18 -2.62 -7.06 12.05
CA ILE A 18 -1.99 -8.22 11.42
C ILE A 18 -2.78 -8.53 10.16
N GLY A 19 -2.12 -8.56 9.00
CA GLY A 19 -2.76 -8.92 7.74
C GLY A 19 -2.25 -8.14 6.55
N SER A 20 -3.14 -7.94 5.57
CA SER A 20 -2.81 -7.48 4.22
C SER A 20 -2.20 -6.08 4.20
N MET A 21 -0.99 -6.02 3.64
CA MET A 21 -0.26 -4.82 3.23
C MET A 21 0.09 -5.04 1.77
N VAL A 22 -0.43 -4.23 0.85
CA VAL A 22 -0.16 -4.42 -0.59
C VAL A 22 0.12 -3.10 -1.27
N VAL A 23 0.88 -3.13 -2.36
CA VAL A 23 0.95 -2.05 -3.33
C VAL A 23 -0.18 -2.25 -4.32
N ASP A 24 -1.01 -1.23 -4.49
CA ASP A 24 -2.00 -1.20 -5.55
C ASP A 24 -1.36 -0.53 -6.77
N ARG A 25 -1.22 -1.26 -7.87
CA ARG A 25 -0.79 -0.74 -9.17
C ARG A 25 -2.01 -0.51 -10.04
N VAL A 26 -2.38 0.75 -10.20
CA VAL A 26 -3.61 1.14 -10.89
C VAL A 26 -3.29 1.55 -12.32
N HIS A 27 -3.95 0.89 -13.26
CA HIS A 27 -3.89 1.14 -14.70
C HIS A 27 -5.25 1.62 -15.18
N ARG A 28 -5.27 2.75 -15.88
CA ARG A 28 -6.49 3.22 -16.56
C ARG A 28 -6.52 2.65 -17.96
N ALA A 29 -7.66 2.12 -18.41
CA ALA A 29 -7.83 1.60 -19.77
C ALA A 29 -9.09 2.19 -20.41
N ALA A 30 -9.15 2.18 -21.75
CA ALA A 30 -10.37 2.59 -22.45
C ALA A 30 -11.54 1.62 -22.16
N ALA A 31 -11.23 0.33 -22.13
CA ALA A 31 -12.13 -0.75 -21.74
C ALA A 31 -11.32 -1.90 -21.11
N LEU A 32 -11.96 -2.67 -20.22
CA LEU A 32 -11.36 -3.91 -19.72
C LEU A 32 -11.27 -4.94 -20.84
N ALA A 33 -10.09 -5.53 -21.02
CA ALA A 33 -9.88 -6.56 -22.02
C ALA A 33 -10.60 -7.85 -21.62
N GLY A 34 -11.39 -8.41 -22.53
CA GLY A 34 -11.86 -9.79 -22.44
C GLY A 34 -10.76 -10.78 -22.81
N ALA A 35 -11.11 -12.07 -22.87
CA ALA A 35 -10.19 -13.11 -23.35
C ALA A 35 -9.62 -12.75 -24.73
N ASP A 36 -8.30 -12.90 -24.88
CA ASP A 36 -7.52 -12.63 -26.09
C ASP A 36 -7.59 -11.18 -26.63
N ALA A 37 -8.25 -10.27 -25.91
CA ALA A 37 -8.36 -8.88 -26.32
C ALA A 37 -7.14 -8.07 -25.89
N LYS A 38 -6.76 -7.11 -26.73
CA LYS A 38 -5.75 -6.10 -26.40
C LYS A 38 -6.44 -4.76 -26.17
N SER A 39 -6.15 -4.13 -25.04
CA SER A 39 -6.62 -2.78 -24.71
C SER A 39 -5.45 -1.82 -24.55
N LEU A 40 -5.69 -0.54 -24.80
CA LEU A 40 -4.70 0.52 -24.57
C LEU A 40 -4.84 1.05 -23.15
N LEU A 41 -3.71 1.18 -22.47
CA LEU A 41 -3.62 1.90 -21.20
C LEU A 41 -3.57 3.40 -21.46
N ALA A 42 -4.34 4.16 -20.71
CA ALA A 42 -4.32 5.60 -20.71
C ALA A 42 -3.14 6.12 -19.88
N PRO A 43 -2.34 7.07 -20.41
CA PRO A 43 -1.27 7.67 -19.64
C PRO A 43 -1.82 8.55 -18.51
N LEU A 44 -1.10 8.58 -17.41
CA LEU A 44 -1.26 9.54 -16.32
C LEU A 44 -0.68 10.90 -16.74
N ALA A 45 -0.96 11.95 -15.96
CA ALA A 45 -0.39 13.28 -16.19
C ALA A 45 1.15 13.29 -16.20
N SER A 46 1.78 12.34 -15.51
CA SER A 46 3.24 12.12 -15.50
C SER A 46 3.78 11.45 -16.76
N GLY A 47 2.93 10.97 -17.67
CA GLY A 47 3.30 10.14 -18.82
C GLY A 47 3.48 8.65 -18.49
N ALA A 48 3.47 8.26 -17.21
CA ALA A 48 3.45 6.85 -16.81
C ALA A 48 2.08 6.21 -17.12
N VAL A 49 2.03 4.88 -17.24
CA VAL A 49 0.77 4.13 -17.46
C VAL A 49 0.25 3.41 -16.22
N VAL A 50 1.00 3.49 -15.12
CA VAL A 50 0.68 2.86 -13.84
C VAL A 50 0.87 3.84 -12.69
N GLU A 51 -0.10 3.89 -11.80
CA GLU A 51 -0.02 4.62 -10.54
C GLU A 51 0.24 3.62 -9.41
N ARG A 52 1.25 3.89 -8.57
CA ARG A 52 1.54 3.06 -7.39
C ARG A 52 0.93 3.71 -6.15
N CYS A 53 0.04 2.97 -5.51
CA CYS A 53 -0.65 3.39 -4.29
C CYS A 53 -0.32 2.44 -3.15
N VAL A 54 -0.32 2.98 -1.93
CA VAL A 54 -0.32 2.16 -0.71
C VAL A 54 -1.72 1.61 -0.53
N GLY A 55 -1.83 0.29 -0.42
CA GLY A 55 -3.07 -0.44 -0.25
C GLY A 55 -2.98 -1.51 0.83
N GLY A 56 -3.94 -2.42 0.80
CA GLY A 56 -4.10 -3.48 1.80
C GLY A 56 -5.01 -3.02 2.94
N VAL A 57 -5.99 -3.86 3.27
CA VAL A 57 -7.06 -3.50 4.22
C VAL A 57 -6.49 -3.08 5.58
N VAL A 58 -5.49 -3.80 6.08
CA VAL A 58 -4.89 -3.49 7.37
C VAL A 58 -4.11 -2.18 7.32
N LEU A 59 -3.27 -2.00 6.30
CA LEU A 59 -2.46 -0.79 6.19
C LEU A 59 -3.31 0.46 5.92
N ASN A 60 -4.42 0.33 5.21
CA ASN A 60 -5.40 1.40 5.01
C ASN A 60 -6.04 1.83 6.35
N HIS A 61 -6.47 0.88 7.18
CA HIS A 61 -7.04 1.20 8.49
C HIS A 61 -6.01 1.83 9.44
N LEU A 62 -4.79 1.31 9.47
CA LEU A 62 -3.71 1.87 10.28
C LEU A 62 -3.31 3.27 9.78
N GLY A 63 -3.33 3.50 8.47
CA GLY A 63 -3.13 4.82 7.87
C GLY A 63 -4.15 5.85 8.36
N TRP A 64 -5.43 5.48 8.41
CA TRP A 64 -6.46 6.34 8.99
C TRP A 64 -6.30 6.53 10.49
N ALA A 65 -5.98 5.48 11.24
CA ALA A 65 -5.73 5.57 12.67
C ALA A 65 -4.59 6.55 12.99
N ALA A 66 -3.46 6.42 12.29
CA ALA A 66 -2.33 7.33 12.41
C ALA A 66 -2.70 8.78 12.06
N ALA A 67 -3.48 8.99 10.99
CA ALA A 67 -3.97 10.32 10.61
C ALA A 67 -4.87 10.97 11.68
N MET A 68 -5.53 10.17 12.52
CA MET A 68 -6.32 10.62 13.67
C MET A 68 -5.51 10.74 14.97
N GLY A 69 -4.19 10.53 14.92
CA GLY A 69 -3.29 10.63 16.08
C GLY A 69 -3.24 9.37 16.96
N VAL A 70 -3.80 8.24 16.50
CA VAL A 70 -3.72 6.96 17.22
C VAL A 70 -2.33 6.35 17.03
N ARG A 71 -1.69 5.90 18.11
CA ARG A 71 -0.41 5.20 18.03
C ARG A 71 -0.66 3.78 17.55
N CYS A 72 -0.22 3.46 16.34
CA CYS A 72 -0.51 2.16 15.76
C CYS A 72 0.71 1.49 15.16
N GLY A 73 0.61 0.18 14.99
CA GLY A 73 1.63 -0.59 14.31
C GLY A 73 1.11 -1.84 13.62
N VAL A 74 2.00 -2.51 12.90
CA VAL A 74 1.71 -3.72 12.14
C VAL A 74 2.73 -4.82 12.44
N PHE A 75 2.24 -6.05 12.55
CA PHE A 75 3.07 -7.25 12.61
C PHE A 75 2.79 -8.12 11.40
N GLY A 76 3.83 -8.72 10.82
CA GLY A 76 3.63 -9.65 9.72
C GLY A 76 4.89 -10.04 8.97
N ARG A 77 4.68 -10.45 7.72
CA ARG A 77 5.73 -10.81 6.77
C ARG A 77 5.61 -9.95 5.52
N GLN A 78 6.73 -9.70 4.88
CA GLN A 78 6.77 -8.94 3.62
C GLN A 78 7.99 -9.30 2.77
N GLY A 79 7.86 -9.16 1.45
CA GLY A 79 8.99 -9.19 0.54
C GLY A 79 10.05 -8.13 0.88
N ASP A 80 11.33 -8.43 0.64
CA ASP A 80 12.40 -7.44 0.58
C ASP A 80 12.66 -6.93 -0.86
N ASP A 81 11.57 -6.71 -1.59
CA ASP A 81 11.56 -6.16 -2.93
C ASP A 81 11.21 -4.66 -2.93
N ASP A 82 11.10 -4.09 -4.13
CA ASP A 82 10.78 -2.67 -4.32
C ASP A 82 9.39 -2.27 -3.81
N ASP A 83 8.44 -3.21 -3.82
CA ASP A 83 7.07 -2.96 -3.33
C ASP A 83 7.04 -3.03 -1.80
N GLY A 84 7.74 -3.99 -1.20
CA GLY A 84 7.95 -4.06 0.23
C GLY A 84 8.65 -2.82 0.78
N ARG A 85 9.74 -2.36 0.13
CA ARG A 85 10.42 -1.11 0.50
C ARG A 85 9.51 0.11 0.40
N PHE A 86 8.71 0.19 -0.65
CA PHE A 86 7.75 1.29 -0.85
C PHE A 86 6.71 1.34 0.28
N LEU A 87 6.14 0.19 0.66
CA LEU A 87 5.16 0.12 1.76
C LEU A 87 5.78 0.50 3.11
N ARG A 88 7.00 0.02 3.40
CA ARG A 88 7.69 0.35 4.65
C ARG A 88 8.03 1.84 4.73
N ALA A 89 8.47 2.46 3.63
CA ALA A 89 8.68 3.90 3.57
C ALA A 89 7.39 4.68 3.84
N ALA A 90 6.23 4.20 3.35
CA ALA A 90 4.94 4.82 3.63
C ALA A 90 4.49 4.67 5.09
N MET A 91 4.81 3.55 5.74
CA MET A 91 4.60 3.36 7.19
C MET A 91 5.47 4.34 7.99
N ASP A 92 6.76 4.41 7.66
CA ASP A 92 7.74 5.27 8.32
C ASP A 92 7.31 6.76 8.21
N ALA A 93 6.85 7.19 7.03
CA ALA A 93 6.35 8.55 6.79
C ALA A 93 5.07 8.90 7.60
N ARG A 94 4.32 7.90 8.06
CA ARG A 94 3.09 8.07 8.85
C ARG A 94 3.28 7.76 10.35
N GLY A 95 4.50 7.41 10.76
CA GLY A 95 4.79 7.01 12.14
C GLY A 95 4.09 5.70 12.56
N ILE A 96 3.78 4.82 11.61
CA ILE A 96 3.20 3.50 11.89
C ILE A 96 4.34 2.56 12.28
N ALA A 97 4.34 2.06 13.52
CA ALA A 97 5.34 1.12 13.98
C ALA A 97 5.24 -0.21 13.23
N ARG A 98 6.36 -0.92 13.05
CA ARG A 98 6.35 -2.20 12.32
C ARG A 98 7.32 -3.19 12.91
N ASP A 99 6.86 -4.42 13.03
CA ASP A 99 7.67 -5.62 13.26
C ASP A 99 7.35 -6.61 12.14
N ILE A 100 8.20 -6.57 11.11
CA ILE A 100 7.98 -7.29 9.85
C ILE A 100 9.16 -8.21 9.59
N ALA A 101 8.87 -9.50 9.49
CA ALA A 101 9.83 -10.49 9.02
C ALA A 101 9.97 -10.39 7.50
N LEU A 102 11.18 -10.06 7.03
CA LEU A 102 11.50 -10.00 5.60
C LEU A 102 11.70 -11.41 5.06
N VAL A 103 11.01 -11.74 3.97
CA VAL A 103 11.06 -13.05 3.32
C VAL A 103 11.23 -12.90 1.81
N ALA A 104 11.81 -13.91 1.15
CA ALA A 104 12.06 -13.86 -0.29
C ALA A 104 10.79 -14.04 -1.14
N ASP A 105 9.77 -14.73 -0.61
CA ASP A 105 8.53 -15.06 -1.32
C ASP A 105 7.32 -14.58 -0.51
N ALA A 106 7.01 -13.29 -0.67
CA ALA A 106 5.80 -12.66 -0.18
C ALA A 106 5.45 -11.45 -1.05
N PRO A 107 5.04 -11.68 -2.31
CA PRO A 107 4.50 -10.61 -3.13
C PRO A 107 3.33 -9.95 -2.39
N SER A 108 3.24 -8.65 -2.57
CA SER A 108 2.31 -7.80 -1.86
C SER A 108 1.78 -6.80 -2.87
N LEU A 109 1.13 -7.30 -3.92
CA LEU A 109 0.80 -6.53 -5.10
C LEU A 109 -0.63 -6.83 -5.57
N ALA A 110 -1.36 -5.77 -5.92
CA ALA A 110 -2.58 -5.86 -6.69
C ALA A 110 -2.43 -5.09 -8.00
N GLU A 111 -2.57 -5.77 -9.14
CA GLU A 111 -2.68 -5.13 -10.45
C GLU A 111 -4.16 -4.83 -10.70
N ILE A 112 -4.50 -3.54 -10.76
CA ILE A 112 -5.88 -3.03 -10.82
C ILE A 112 -6.07 -2.32 -12.15
N PHE A 113 -6.93 -2.86 -12.99
CA PHE A 113 -7.33 -2.23 -14.24
C PHE A 113 -8.70 -1.57 -14.05
N VAL A 114 -8.83 -0.31 -14.43
CA VAL A 114 -10.07 0.45 -14.32
C VAL A 114 -10.43 1.04 -15.68
N ASP A 115 -11.66 0.82 -16.15
CA ASP A 115 -12.15 1.43 -17.39
C ASP A 115 -12.77 2.82 -17.17
N ALA A 116 -13.18 3.46 -18.26
CA ALA A 116 -13.80 4.79 -18.22
C ALA A 116 -15.15 4.83 -17.48
N ALA A 117 -15.84 3.70 -17.34
CA ALA A 117 -17.08 3.59 -16.59
C ALA A 117 -16.85 3.27 -15.10
N GLY A 118 -15.60 3.01 -14.70
CA GLY A 118 -15.21 2.64 -13.34
C GLY A 118 -15.37 1.15 -13.04
N ALA A 119 -15.64 0.31 -14.04
CA ALA A 119 -15.55 -1.14 -13.86
C ALA A 119 -14.09 -1.53 -13.67
N ARG A 120 -13.85 -2.63 -12.94
CA ARG A 120 -12.49 -3.05 -12.60
C ARG A 120 -12.24 -4.55 -12.73
N ALA A 121 -11.00 -4.88 -13.10
CA ALA A 121 -10.42 -6.21 -12.96
C ALA A 121 -9.20 -6.11 -12.01
N ILE A 122 -9.11 -7.01 -11.05
CA ILE A 122 -8.05 -7.02 -10.04
C ILE A 122 -7.39 -8.39 -10.01
N TYR A 123 -6.06 -8.40 -10.12
CA TYR A 123 -5.24 -9.59 -9.96
C TYR A 123 -4.30 -9.38 -8.79
N MET A 124 -4.22 -10.36 -7.90
CA MET A 124 -3.39 -10.29 -6.69
C MET A 124 -2.24 -11.28 -6.78
N ALA A 125 -1.08 -10.88 -6.28
CA ALA A 125 0.09 -11.73 -6.04
C ALA A 125 0.59 -11.46 -4.62
#